data_AF-W2SA54-F1
#
_entry.id   AF-W2SA54-F1
#
_cell.length_a   1.000
_cell.length_b   1.000
_cell.length_c   1.000
_cell.angle_alpha   90.00
_cell.angle_beta   90.00
_cell.angle_gamma   90.00
#
_symmetry.space_group_name_H-M   'P 1'
#
loop_
_entity.id
_entity.type
_entity.pdbx_description
1 polymer ?
#
loop_
_entity_poly.entity_id
_entity_poly.type
_entity_poly.pdbx_seq_one_letter_code
_entity_poly.pdbx_strand_id
1 'polypeptide(L)'
;MHLATLLPLLPLVAAHSTLQPRQSNWPACQSTISCNFWDIESATMQSRLDYMQYMQATHFAPLNASTRFRAIEGVIMFFLSENLGAPGSWVSAVDAGIIEGIQSGAAQALGQQVAVSAPPADNNPGIDVWAQYYAGQRAPGGYPTRQTHDAAWGEAEATSTEWAKEQVADAVQTATRRELNWYEFTKLFRWILRNEDLTILLLRPIFLTRADDFVFWLTDTTRFEPALCGSQAAWAISGTLTFDLEGIVSLPANVIDLLRAIYDCGSDFIEEEQS
;
A
#
# COMPACT_ATOMS: atom_id res chain seq x y z
N MET A 1 17.19 9.58 -58.82
CA MET A 1 16.09 9.90 -57.89
C MET A 1 16.28 9.07 -56.63
N HIS A 2 16.88 9.64 -55.59
CA HIS A 2 16.93 9.03 -54.26
C HIS A 2 16.07 9.90 -53.33
N LEU A 3 14.92 9.38 -52.90
CA LEU A 3 14.14 9.97 -51.82
C LEU A 3 14.81 9.54 -50.51
N ALA A 4 15.36 10.50 -49.77
CA ALA A 4 15.76 10.32 -48.38
C ALA A 4 14.54 10.58 -47.49
N THR A 5 14.08 9.54 -46.80
CA THR A 5 12.99 9.58 -45.83
C THR A 5 13.50 10.24 -44.54
N LEU A 6 12.96 11.42 -44.21
CA LEU A 6 13.15 12.07 -42.92
C LEU A 6 12.30 11.36 -41.86
N LEU A 7 12.94 10.70 -40.89
CA LEU A 7 12.27 10.26 -39.66
C LEU A 7 12.00 11.49 -38.77
N PRO A 8 10.78 11.68 -38.25
CA PRO A 8 10.53 12.70 -37.25
C PRO A 8 11.12 12.26 -35.90
N LEU A 9 12.00 13.08 -35.35
CA LEU A 9 12.43 13.02 -33.95
C LEU A 9 11.25 13.43 -33.06
N LEU A 10 10.62 12.46 -32.40
CA LEU A 10 9.69 12.74 -31.31
C LEU A 10 10.49 13.24 -30.09
N PRO A 11 10.07 14.33 -29.43
CA PRO A 11 10.72 14.79 -28.22
C PRO A 11 10.48 13.80 -27.08
N LEU A 12 11.56 13.39 -26.40
CA LEU A 12 11.47 12.74 -25.09
C LEU A 12 10.76 13.71 -24.13
N VAL A 13 9.53 13.37 -23.73
CA VAL A 13 8.91 14.01 -22.57
C VAL A 13 9.59 13.44 -21.34
N ALA A 14 10.58 14.17 -20.81
CA ALA A 14 11.10 13.87 -19.48
C ALA A 14 9.97 14.10 -18.48
N ALA A 15 9.50 13.03 -17.83
CA ALA A 15 8.61 13.10 -16.69
C ALA A 15 9.32 13.90 -15.59
N HIS A 16 8.98 15.18 -15.48
CA HIS A 16 9.42 16.00 -14.37
C HIS A 16 8.62 15.54 -13.16
N SER A 17 9.21 14.72 -12.30
CA SER A 17 8.73 14.54 -10.93
C SER A 17 8.84 15.90 -10.24
N THR A 18 7.79 16.70 -10.33
CA THR A 18 7.68 17.94 -9.58
C THR A 18 7.69 17.58 -8.11
N LEU A 19 8.71 18.03 -7.38
CA LEU A 19 8.76 17.93 -5.93
C LEU A 19 7.43 18.38 -5.36
N GLN A 20 6.78 17.51 -4.61
CA GLN A 20 5.49 17.85 -4.04
C GLN A 20 5.69 18.88 -2.93
N PRO A 21 5.00 20.03 -2.98
CA PRO A 21 5.20 21.07 -1.99
C PRO A 21 4.68 20.62 -0.63
N ARG A 22 5.31 21.12 0.43
CA ARG A 22 4.76 21.03 1.79
C ARG A 22 3.34 21.59 1.82
N GLN A 23 2.44 20.92 2.54
CA GLN A 23 1.07 21.37 2.68
C GLN A 23 0.98 22.53 3.68
N SER A 24 0.23 23.58 3.33
CA SER A 24 0.05 24.76 4.20
C SER A 24 -0.85 24.51 5.41
N ASN A 25 -1.70 23.48 5.34
CA ASN A 25 -2.68 23.09 6.35
C ASN A 25 -2.33 21.81 7.13
N TRP A 26 -1.17 21.19 6.86
CA TRP A 26 -0.67 20.04 7.62
C TRP A 26 0.13 20.51 8.85
N PRO A 27 0.10 19.78 9.97
CA PRO A 27 0.89 20.14 11.15
C PRO A 27 2.40 20.28 10.87
N ALA A 28 3.12 21.03 11.71
CA ALA A 28 4.53 21.36 11.47
C ALA A 28 5.45 20.12 11.38
N CYS A 29 5.03 19.02 12.00
CA CYS A 29 5.70 17.73 12.00
C CYS A 29 5.95 17.15 10.59
N GLN A 30 5.23 17.61 9.55
CA GLN A 30 5.39 17.13 8.17
C GLN A 30 6.85 17.18 7.71
N SER A 31 7.51 18.31 7.99
CA SER A 31 8.86 18.59 7.49
C SER A 31 9.96 17.75 8.14
N THR A 32 9.63 17.13 9.27
CA THR A 32 10.54 16.31 10.08
C THR A 32 10.05 14.88 10.20
N ILE A 33 9.02 14.47 9.41
CA ILE A 33 8.37 13.16 9.44
C ILE A 33 8.11 12.64 10.86
N SER A 34 7.70 13.55 11.72
CA SER A 34 7.54 13.33 13.17
C SER A 34 6.11 13.62 13.61
N CYS A 35 5.13 13.30 12.76
CA CYS A 35 3.72 13.48 13.10
C CYS A 35 3.30 12.31 13.98
N ASN A 36 2.67 12.58 15.12
CA ASN A 36 2.12 11.49 15.93
C ASN A 36 0.85 10.94 15.26
N PHE A 37 0.33 9.83 15.76
CA PHE A 37 -0.89 9.21 15.24
C PHE A 37 -2.06 10.21 15.10
N TRP A 38 -2.31 11.05 16.11
CA TRP A 38 -3.44 11.98 16.15
C TRP A 38 -3.31 13.16 15.18
N ASP A 39 -2.07 13.59 14.90
CA ASP A 39 -1.80 14.58 13.85
C ASP A 39 -2.23 14.05 12.46
N ILE A 40 -2.03 12.74 12.22
CA ILE A 40 -2.44 12.08 10.97
C ILE A 40 -3.93 11.78 10.98
N GLU A 41 -4.46 11.26 12.10
CA GLU A 41 -5.86 10.86 12.26
C GLU A 41 -6.80 12.05 11.98
N SER A 42 -6.46 13.21 12.52
CA SER A 42 -7.24 14.44 12.32
C SER A 42 -7.18 15.01 10.89
N ALA A 43 -6.24 14.54 10.06
CA ALA A 43 -6.10 14.99 8.69
C ALA A 43 -7.08 14.27 7.74
N THR A 44 -7.53 14.97 6.69
CA THR A 44 -8.38 14.38 5.65
C THR A 44 -7.62 13.37 4.80
N MET A 45 -8.32 12.41 4.18
CA MET A 45 -7.72 11.45 3.25
C MET A 45 -6.94 12.14 2.11
N GLN A 46 -7.42 13.27 1.59
CA GLN A 46 -6.68 14.02 0.57
C GLN A 46 -5.34 14.54 1.11
N SER A 47 -5.36 15.09 2.32
CA SER A 47 -4.15 15.59 2.95
C SER A 47 -3.16 14.44 3.23
N ARG A 48 -3.66 13.25 3.57
CA ARG A 48 -2.85 12.05 3.80
C ARG A 48 -2.21 11.53 2.52
N LEU A 49 -2.95 11.51 1.41
CA LEU A 49 -2.42 11.20 0.09
C LEU A 49 -1.27 12.16 -0.27
N ASP A 50 -1.53 13.46 -0.15
CA ASP A 50 -0.53 14.49 -0.39
C ASP A 50 0.69 14.34 0.54
N TYR A 51 0.50 13.86 1.77
CA TYR A 51 1.59 13.64 2.73
C TYR A 51 2.43 12.42 2.36
N MET A 52 1.79 11.30 1.99
CA MET A 52 2.47 10.10 1.52
C MET A 52 3.37 10.39 0.32
N GLN A 53 2.85 11.16 -0.63
CA GLN A 53 3.60 11.54 -1.83
C GLN A 53 4.73 12.54 -1.50
N TYR A 54 4.48 13.49 -0.59
CA TYR A 54 5.52 14.37 -0.05
C TYR A 54 6.68 13.56 0.59
N MET A 55 6.38 12.61 1.49
CA MET A 55 7.41 11.79 2.15
C MET A 55 8.26 11.01 1.14
N GLN A 56 7.62 10.40 0.15
CA GLN A 56 8.28 9.67 -0.92
C GLN A 56 9.22 10.57 -1.75
N ALA A 57 8.79 11.80 -2.06
CA ALA A 57 9.54 12.76 -2.86
C ALA A 57 10.72 13.41 -2.10
N THR A 58 10.60 13.61 -0.79
CA THR A 58 11.57 14.44 -0.03
C THR A 58 12.39 13.67 1.00
N HIS A 59 11.86 12.59 1.58
CA HIS A 59 12.48 11.91 2.72
C HIS A 59 12.94 10.48 2.41
N PHE A 60 12.34 9.79 1.44
CA PHE A 60 12.59 8.35 1.25
C PHE A 60 13.71 7.99 0.28
N ALA A 61 14.29 8.97 -0.42
CA ALA A 61 15.41 8.70 -1.34
C ALA A 61 16.63 8.08 -0.64
N PRO A 62 17.09 8.56 0.54
CA PRO A 62 18.18 7.92 1.28
C PRO A 62 17.85 6.51 1.80
N LEU A 63 16.57 6.13 1.80
CA LEU A 63 16.07 4.82 2.23
C LEU A 63 15.87 3.85 1.06
N ASN A 64 16.17 4.25 -0.18
CA ASN A 64 15.89 3.49 -1.40
C ASN A 64 14.40 3.10 -1.52
N ALA A 65 13.51 3.97 -1.04
CA ALA A 65 12.08 3.67 -0.88
C ALA A 65 11.13 4.72 -1.51
N SER A 66 11.64 5.63 -2.35
CA SER A 66 10.86 6.74 -2.93
C SER A 66 9.65 6.35 -3.78
N THR A 67 9.53 5.09 -4.21
CA THR A 67 8.37 4.62 -4.97
C THR A 67 7.65 3.47 -4.28
N ARG A 68 8.08 3.04 -3.09
CA ARG A 68 7.65 1.77 -2.48
C ARG A 68 6.30 1.83 -1.77
N PHE A 69 5.59 2.95 -1.82
CA PHE A 69 4.35 3.17 -1.09
C PHE A 69 3.19 3.61 -1.99
N ARG A 70 3.32 3.46 -3.31
CA ARG A 70 2.25 3.79 -4.25
C ARG A 70 1.02 2.88 -4.06
N ALA A 71 1.20 1.65 -3.58
CA ALA A 71 0.06 0.83 -3.15
C ALA A 71 -0.77 1.48 -2.03
N ILE A 72 -0.13 2.16 -1.06
CA ILE A 72 -0.84 2.89 0.00
C ILE A 72 -1.58 4.10 -0.59
N GLU A 73 -0.98 4.81 -1.56
CA GLU A 73 -1.70 5.86 -2.28
C GLU A 73 -2.98 5.33 -2.95
N GLY A 74 -2.92 4.14 -3.57
CA GLY A 74 -4.08 3.50 -4.19
C GLY A 74 -5.22 3.21 -3.21
N VAL A 75 -4.89 2.79 -1.98
CA VAL A 75 -5.87 2.60 -0.90
C VAL A 75 -6.49 3.93 -0.47
N ILE A 76 -5.68 4.99 -0.31
CA ILE A 76 -6.19 6.32 0.07
C ILE A 76 -7.07 6.90 -1.05
N MET A 77 -6.70 6.72 -2.32
CA MET A 77 -7.50 7.11 -3.48
C MET A 77 -8.84 6.38 -3.52
N PHE A 78 -8.86 5.09 -3.16
CA PHE A 78 -10.09 4.34 -3.00
C PHE A 78 -10.99 4.97 -1.91
N PHE A 79 -10.44 5.26 -0.72
CA PHE A 79 -11.21 5.90 0.35
C PHE A 79 -11.81 7.24 -0.08
N LEU A 80 -11.04 8.06 -0.82
CA LEU A 80 -11.54 9.29 -1.41
C LEU A 80 -12.72 9.05 -2.36
N SER A 81 -12.62 8.04 -3.23
CA SER A 81 -13.67 7.73 -4.21
C SER A 81 -14.98 7.24 -3.58
N GLU A 82 -14.89 6.56 -2.43
CA GLU A 82 -16.05 6.03 -1.70
C GLU A 82 -16.50 6.93 -0.54
N ASN A 83 -15.89 8.11 -0.39
CA ASN A 83 -16.15 9.04 0.72
C ASN A 83 -16.01 8.38 2.10
N LEU A 84 -14.97 7.56 2.26
CA LEU A 84 -14.57 6.90 3.50
C LEU A 84 -13.44 7.67 4.19
N GLY A 85 -13.20 7.36 5.46
CA GLY A 85 -12.03 7.89 6.16
C GLY A 85 -12.17 9.32 6.67
N ALA A 86 -13.39 9.78 6.96
CA ALA A 86 -13.59 11.01 7.71
C ALA A 86 -12.88 10.92 9.08
N PRO A 87 -12.27 12.02 9.60
CA PRO A 87 -11.67 12.01 10.93
C PRO A 87 -12.63 11.49 12.01
N GLY A 88 -12.11 10.68 12.93
CA GLY A 88 -12.86 9.95 13.94
C GLY A 88 -13.53 8.66 13.45
N SER A 89 -13.48 8.34 12.14
CA SER A 89 -14.03 7.08 11.62
C SER A 89 -13.10 5.90 11.83
N TRP A 90 -13.66 4.68 11.79
CA TRP A 90 -12.87 3.44 11.87
C TRP A 90 -11.80 3.37 10.77
N VAL A 91 -12.18 3.66 9.50
CA VAL A 91 -11.23 3.70 8.37
C VAL A 91 -10.12 4.73 8.59
N SER A 92 -10.47 5.91 9.11
CA SER A 92 -9.50 6.96 9.43
C SER A 92 -8.46 6.50 10.43
N ALA A 93 -8.88 5.84 11.51
CA ALA A 93 -7.98 5.33 12.53
C ALA A 93 -7.02 4.24 12.00
N VAL A 94 -7.53 3.30 11.20
CA VAL A 94 -6.69 2.25 10.60
C VAL A 94 -5.62 2.84 9.68
N ASP A 95 -6.04 3.70 8.73
CA ASP A 95 -5.11 4.32 7.77
C ASP A 95 -4.08 5.24 8.45
N ALA A 96 -4.48 5.93 9.53
CA ALA A 96 -3.57 6.78 10.30
C ALA A 96 -2.42 5.96 10.91
N GLY A 97 -2.70 4.77 11.43
CA GLY A 97 -1.66 3.89 11.98
C GLY A 97 -0.73 3.30 10.92
N ILE A 98 -1.21 3.08 9.70
CA ILE A 98 -0.36 2.69 8.57
C ILE A 98 0.64 3.80 8.25
N ILE A 99 0.15 5.02 8.05
CA ILE A 99 0.98 6.18 7.71
C ILE A 99 1.93 6.52 8.86
N GLU A 100 1.49 6.39 10.11
CA GLU A 100 2.35 6.52 11.28
C GLU A 100 3.49 5.51 11.26
N GLY A 101 3.21 4.22 11.06
CA GLY A 101 4.23 3.19 10.97
C GLY A 101 5.26 3.51 9.89
N ILE A 102 4.79 3.89 8.70
CA ILE A 102 5.63 4.23 7.54
C ILE A 102 6.54 5.44 7.84
N GLN A 103 5.98 6.55 8.34
CA GLN A 103 6.77 7.76 8.59
C GLN A 103 7.74 7.57 9.76
N SER A 104 7.28 6.96 10.85
CA SER A 104 8.03 6.86 12.09
C SER A 104 9.14 5.82 11.95
N GLY A 105 8.87 4.72 11.23
CA GLY A 105 9.92 3.78 10.82
C GLY A 105 10.97 4.43 9.92
N ALA A 106 10.56 5.35 9.02
CA ALA A 106 11.50 6.09 8.19
C ALA A 106 12.34 7.07 9.02
N ALA A 107 11.71 7.81 9.94
CA ALA A 107 12.39 8.70 10.88
C ALA A 107 13.44 7.93 11.69
N GLN A 108 13.06 6.77 12.25
CA GLN A 108 13.95 5.87 12.97
C GLN A 108 15.13 5.39 12.10
N ALA A 109 14.85 4.93 10.87
CA ALA A 109 15.90 4.48 9.95
C ALA A 109 16.86 5.60 9.51
N LEU A 110 16.39 6.84 9.50
CA LEU A 110 17.18 8.04 9.23
C LEU A 110 17.90 8.60 10.47
N GLY A 111 17.73 7.98 11.65
CA GLY A 111 18.31 8.46 12.90
C GLY A 111 17.67 9.76 13.42
N GLN A 112 16.44 10.04 13.01
CA GLN A 112 15.65 11.19 13.44
C GLN A 112 14.82 10.85 14.68
N GLN A 113 14.29 11.87 15.35
CA GLN A 113 13.39 11.66 16.48
C GLN A 113 12.03 11.15 16.00
N VAL A 114 11.60 10.04 16.58
CA VAL A 114 10.26 9.49 16.39
C VAL A 114 9.29 10.21 17.32
N ALA A 115 8.15 10.66 16.80
CA ALA A 115 7.11 11.19 17.65
C ALA A 115 6.45 10.07 18.45
N VAL A 116 6.31 10.27 19.76
CA VAL A 116 5.62 9.31 20.63
C VAL A 116 4.12 9.52 20.45
N SER A 117 3.40 8.44 20.17
CA SER A 117 1.94 8.50 20.11
C SER A 117 1.37 8.58 21.52
N ALA A 118 0.50 9.57 21.75
CA ALA A 118 -0.32 9.65 22.95
C ALA A 118 -1.38 8.51 22.92
N PRO A 119 -1.95 8.10 24.07
CA PRO A 119 -2.55 6.78 24.31
C PRO A 119 -3.48 6.22 23.22
N PRO A 120 -3.56 4.88 23.04
CA PRO A 120 -3.19 3.83 24.00
C PRO A 120 -1.68 3.70 24.24
N ALA A 121 -1.29 3.26 25.44
CA ALA A 121 0.05 3.42 26.03
C ALA A 121 1.22 2.68 25.34
N ASP A 122 0.96 1.93 24.27
CA ASP A 122 1.96 1.19 23.53
C ASP A 122 2.13 1.82 22.14
N ASN A 123 3.35 2.26 21.82
CA ASN A 123 3.70 2.76 20.50
C ASN A 123 3.31 1.73 19.43
N ASN A 124 2.92 2.21 18.25
CA ASN A 124 2.67 1.39 17.08
C ASN A 124 3.87 0.45 16.81
N PRO A 125 3.73 -0.87 16.98
CA PRO A 125 4.83 -1.82 16.81
C PRO A 125 5.30 -1.89 15.35
N GLY A 126 4.47 -1.45 14.41
CA GLY A 126 4.82 -1.34 13.00
C GLY A 126 5.99 -0.38 12.75
N ILE A 127 6.24 0.59 13.66
CA ILE A 127 7.37 1.52 13.57
C ILE A 127 8.71 0.76 13.50
N ASP A 128 8.92 -0.19 14.40
CA ASP A 128 10.16 -0.97 14.45
C ASP A 128 10.29 -1.90 13.24
N VAL A 129 9.18 -2.46 12.76
CA VAL A 129 9.17 -3.36 11.60
C VAL A 129 9.43 -2.58 10.31
N TRP A 130 8.85 -1.39 10.14
CA TRP A 130 9.18 -0.49 9.03
C TRP A 130 10.64 -0.01 9.07
N ALA A 131 11.17 0.32 10.26
CA ALA A 131 12.58 0.67 10.40
C ALA A 131 13.51 -0.46 9.95
N GLN A 132 13.19 -1.71 10.29
CA GLN A 132 13.89 -2.89 9.80
C GLN A 132 13.75 -3.05 8.28
N TYR A 133 12.56 -2.81 7.73
CA TYR A 133 12.34 -2.82 6.28
C TYR A 133 13.27 -1.84 5.55
N TYR A 134 13.35 -0.59 6.02
CA TYR A 134 14.24 0.41 5.45
C TYR A 134 15.73 0.08 5.65
N ALA A 135 16.10 -0.56 6.76
CA ALA A 135 17.46 -1.06 6.95
C ALA A 135 17.81 -2.13 5.90
N GLY A 136 16.88 -3.07 5.64
CA GLY A 136 17.00 -4.07 4.59
C GLY A 136 17.15 -3.45 3.20
N GLN A 137 16.33 -2.45 2.86
CA GLN A 137 16.40 -1.76 1.56
C GLN A 137 17.74 -1.08 1.28
N ARG A 138 18.42 -0.60 2.32
CA ARG A 138 19.74 0.06 2.21
C ARG A 138 20.91 -0.91 2.26
N ALA A 139 20.71 -2.10 2.84
CA ALA A 139 21.79 -3.06 3.02
C ALA A 139 22.24 -3.63 1.66
N PRO A 140 23.55 -3.76 1.41
CA PRO A 140 24.05 -4.49 0.25
C PRO A 140 23.51 -5.92 0.25
N GLY A 141 22.75 -6.29 -0.78
CA GLY A 141 22.11 -7.60 -0.88
C GLY A 141 20.97 -7.84 0.12
N GLY A 142 20.39 -6.79 0.71
CA GLY A 142 19.38 -6.91 1.77
C GLY A 142 18.15 -7.72 1.39
N TYR A 143 17.44 -7.32 0.33
CA TYR A 143 16.36 -8.12 -0.27
C TYR A 143 16.82 -8.75 -1.58
N PRO A 144 17.39 -9.97 -1.54
CA PRO A 144 17.98 -10.60 -2.72
C PRO A 144 16.94 -11.03 -3.75
N THR A 145 15.67 -11.17 -3.35
CA THR A 145 14.56 -11.54 -4.24
C THR A 145 13.34 -10.67 -3.97
N ARG A 146 12.46 -10.56 -4.97
CA ARG A 146 11.15 -9.91 -4.84
C ARG A 146 10.35 -10.50 -3.68
N GLN A 147 10.27 -11.82 -3.57
CA GLN A 147 9.59 -12.50 -2.48
C GLN A 147 10.09 -12.06 -1.09
N THR A 148 11.41 -11.94 -0.88
CA THR A 148 11.95 -11.48 0.42
C THR A 148 11.63 -10.00 0.69
N HIS A 149 11.61 -9.17 -0.35
CA HIS A 149 11.20 -7.77 -0.26
C HIS A 149 9.71 -7.65 0.09
N ASP A 150 8.86 -8.31 -0.68
CA ASP A 150 7.40 -8.26 -0.58
C ASP A 150 6.90 -8.84 0.74
N ALA A 151 7.53 -9.92 1.22
CA ALA A 151 7.24 -10.47 2.54
C ALA A 151 7.56 -9.48 3.67
N ALA A 152 8.71 -8.77 3.59
CA ALA A 152 9.09 -7.79 4.61
C ALA A 152 8.20 -6.53 4.56
N TRP A 153 7.85 -6.05 3.37
CA TRP A 153 6.89 -4.95 3.20
C TRP A 153 5.51 -5.34 3.74
N GLY A 154 5.02 -6.53 3.37
CA GLY A 154 3.71 -7.03 3.79
C GLY A 154 3.62 -7.23 5.29
N GLU A 155 4.70 -7.65 5.96
CA GLU A 155 4.76 -7.78 7.41
C GLU A 155 4.72 -6.42 8.12
N ALA A 156 5.46 -5.43 7.61
CA ALA A 156 5.48 -4.08 8.19
C ALA A 156 4.12 -3.38 8.05
N GLU A 157 3.47 -3.53 6.90
CA GLU A 157 2.11 -3.06 6.68
C GLU A 157 1.11 -3.79 7.58
N ALA A 158 1.17 -5.12 7.67
CA ALA A 158 0.31 -5.92 8.56
C ALA A 158 0.39 -5.43 10.01
N THR A 159 1.60 -5.30 10.52
CA THR A 159 1.85 -4.94 11.92
C THR A 159 1.24 -3.58 12.26
N SER A 160 1.39 -2.60 11.36
CA SER A 160 0.84 -1.25 11.55
C SER A 160 -0.69 -1.27 11.48
N THR A 161 -1.23 -1.96 10.48
CA THR A 161 -2.67 -2.06 10.20
C THR A 161 -3.43 -2.78 11.31
N GLU A 162 -2.92 -3.93 11.75
CA GLU A 162 -3.56 -4.76 12.78
C GLU A 162 -3.52 -4.07 14.14
N TRP A 163 -2.39 -3.45 14.51
CA TRP A 163 -2.31 -2.63 15.71
C TRP A 163 -3.31 -1.47 15.67
N ALA A 164 -3.34 -0.71 14.57
CA ALA A 164 -4.21 0.45 14.45
C ALA A 164 -5.68 0.05 14.55
N LYS A 165 -6.05 -1.07 13.92
CA LYS A 165 -7.38 -1.65 14.04
C LYS A 165 -7.71 -2.00 15.48
N GLU A 166 -6.91 -2.86 16.11
CA GLU A 166 -7.24 -3.50 17.38
C GLU A 166 -7.14 -2.52 18.56
N GLN A 167 -6.10 -1.69 18.57
CA GLN A 167 -5.79 -0.82 19.69
C GLN A 167 -6.49 0.54 19.60
N VAL A 168 -6.82 1.00 18.38
CA VAL A 168 -7.40 2.33 18.18
C VAL A 168 -8.77 2.26 17.52
N ALA A 169 -8.88 1.74 16.30
CA ALA A 169 -10.09 1.85 15.49
C ALA A 169 -11.29 1.16 16.16
N ASP A 170 -11.12 -0.07 16.65
CA ASP A 170 -12.16 -0.85 17.32
C ASP A 170 -12.59 -0.23 18.67
N ALA A 171 -11.74 0.62 19.27
CA ALA A 171 -12.06 1.39 20.47
C ALA A 171 -12.78 2.72 20.18
N VAL A 172 -12.52 3.34 19.01
CA VAL A 172 -13.11 4.63 18.61
C VAL A 172 -14.52 4.45 18.03
N GLN A 173 -14.70 3.52 17.09
CA GLN A 173 -15.98 3.31 16.42
C GLN A 173 -16.13 1.86 15.97
N THR A 174 -17.35 1.30 16.09
CA THR A 174 -17.65 -0.01 15.50
C THR A 174 -17.64 0.07 13.97
N ALA A 175 -16.75 -0.70 13.35
CA ALA A 175 -16.76 -0.91 11.90
C ALA A 175 -18.09 -1.50 11.42
N THR A 176 -18.57 -1.02 10.29
CA THR A 176 -19.64 -1.66 9.54
C THR A 176 -19.19 -3.03 9.04
N ARG A 177 -20.16 -3.91 8.76
CA ARG A 177 -19.85 -5.21 8.12
C ARG A 177 -19.09 -5.04 6.81
N ARG A 178 -19.39 -3.99 6.06
CA ARG A 178 -18.77 -3.71 4.77
C ARG A 178 -17.28 -3.36 4.92
N GLU A 179 -16.94 -2.52 5.89
CA GLU A 179 -15.55 -2.18 6.23
C GLU A 179 -14.77 -3.41 6.70
N LEU A 180 -15.37 -4.26 7.56
CA LEU A 180 -14.74 -5.50 8.00
C LEU A 180 -14.48 -6.46 6.82
N ASN A 181 -15.43 -6.57 5.89
CA ASN A 181 -15.28 -7.44 4.73
C ASN A 181 -14.27 -6.88 3.71
N TRP A 182 -14.13 -5.55 3.60
CA TRP A 182 -13.03 -4.93 2.86
C TRP A 182 -11.67 -5.15 3.57
N TYR A 183 -11.65 -5.10 4.90
CA TYR A 183 -10.46 -5.41 5.68
C TYR A 183 -9.97 -6.85 5.45
N GLU A 184 -10.88 -7.82 5.26
CA GLU A 184 -10.51 -9.18 4.85
C GLU A 184 -9.69 -9.20 3.56
N PHE A 185 -10.05 -8.39 2.55
CA PHE A 185 -9.24 -8.26 1.33
C PHE A 185 -7.82 -7.78 1.63
N THR A 186 -7.64 -6.83 2.53
CA THR A 186 -6.28 -6.37 2.90
C THR A 186 -5.45 -7.51 3.52
N LYS A 187 -6.08 -8.41 4.28
CA LYS A 187 -5.42 -9.63 4.79
C LYS A 187 -5.06 -10.60 3.67
N LEU A 188 -5.92 -10.78 2.67
CA LEU A 188 -5.60 -11.56 1.47
C LEU A 188 -4.43 -10.96 0.70
N PHE A 189 -4.44 -9.66 0.45
CA PHE A 189 -3.36 -8.96 -0.25
C PHE A 189 -2.01 -9.19 0.45
N ARG A 190 -1.95 -9.00 1.77
CA ARG A 190 -0.76 -9.30 2.59
C ARG A 190 -0.36 -10.76 2.58
N TRP A 191 -1.33 -11.67 2.55
CA TRP A 191 -1.06 -13.10 2.43
C TRP A 191 -0.42 -13.41 1.08
N ILE A 192 -0.90 -12.83 -0.02
CA ILE A 192 -0.33 -13.01 -1.36
C ILE A 192 1.11 -12.49 -1.41
N LEU A 193 1.37 -11.28 -0.89
CA LEU A 193 2.72 -10.71 -0.77
C LEU A 193 3.71 -11.66 -0.07
N ARG A 194 3.24 -12.34 1.00
CA ARG A 194 4.06 -13.27 1.79
C ARG A 194 4.15 -14.68 1.20
N ASN A 195 3.28 -15.03 0.24
CA ASN A 195 3.13 -16.38 -0.31
C ASN A 195 3.08 -16.37 -1.85
N GLU A 196 3.92 -15.56 -2.49
CA GLU A 196 3.94 -15.34 -3.95
C GLU A 196 3.93 -16.65 -4.75
N ASP A 197 4.95 -17.52 -4.56
CA ASP A 197 5.09 -18.78 -5.30
C ASP A 197 3.87 -19.71 -5.13
N LEU A 198 3.37 -19.81 -3.90
CA LEU A 198 2.20 -20.62 -3.59
C LEU A 198 0.95 -20.02 -4.26
N THR A 199 0.80 -18.70 -4.23
CA THR A 199 -0.32 -18.01 -4.87
C THR A 199 -0.31 -18.26 -6.38
N ILE A 200 0.84 -18.10 -7.02
CA ILE A 200 1.01 -18.39 -8.45
C ILE A 200 0.61 -19.84 -8.75
N LEU A 201 1.09 -20.81 -7.95
CA LEU A 201 0.75 -22.21 -8.10
C LEU A 201 -0.76 -22.46 -8.02
N LEU A 202 -1.44 -21.86 -7.03
CA LEU A 202 -2.88 -21.99 -6.82
C LEU A 202 -3.71 -21.31 -7.92
N LEU A 203 -3.16 -20.26 -8.56
CA LEU A 203 -3.83 -19.48 -9.58
C LEU A 203 -3.62 -19.98 -11.01
N ARG A 204 -2.59 -20.79 -11.27
CA ARG A 204 -2.33 -21.40 -12.60
C ARG A 204 -3.52 -22.12 -13.22
N PRO A 205 -4.35 -22.90 -12.50
CA PRO A 205 -5.53 -23.53 -13.10
C PRO A 205 -6.60 -22.53 -13.59
N ILE A 206 -6.56 -21.28 -13.10
CA ILE A 206 -7.57 -20.24 -13.35
C ILE A 206 -7.07 -19.27 -14.41
N PHE A 207 -5.85 -18.76 -14.25
CA PHE A 207 -5.25 -17.73 -15.11
C PHE A 207 -4.21 -18.30 -16.09
N LEU A 208 -3.98 -19.62 -16.08
CA LEU A 208 -3.06 -20.32 -16.98
C LEU A 208 -1.66 -19.68 -16.95
N THR A 209 -1.17 -19.24 -18.11
CA THR A 209 0.16 -18.62 -18.27
C THR A 209 0.21 -17.17 -17.77
N ARG A 210 -0.90 -16.59 -17.31
CA ARG A 210 -1.00 -15.21 -16.79
C ARG A 210 -0.93 -15.12 -15.27
N ALA A 211 -0.86 -16.26 -14.57
CA ALA A 211 -0.88 -16.27 -13.10
C ALA A 211 0.30 -15.49 -12.50
N ASP A 212 1.51 -15.69 -13.05
CA ASP A 212 2.73 -15.01 -12.63
C ASP A 212 2.62 -13.49 -12.88
N ASP A 213 2.28 -13.07 -14.10
CA ASP A 213 2.06 -11.65 -14.46
C ASP A 213 1.02 -10.98 -13.55
N PHE A 214 -0.09 -11.66 -13.30
CA PHE A 214 -1.16 -11.14 -12.45
C PHE A 214 -0.71 -10.96 -11.00
N VAL A 215 -0.05 -11.95 -10.40
CA VAL A 215 0.45 -11.84 -9.02
C VAL A 215 1.50 -10.75 -8.93
N PHE A 216 2.38 -10.63 -9.93
CA PHE A 216 3.39 -9.59 -9.97
C PHE A 216 2.78 -8.19 -10.09
N TRP A 217 1.82 -7.99 -10.98
CA TRP A 217 1.09 -6.74 -11.05
C TRP A 217 0.34 -6.45 -9.75
N LEU A 218 -0.39 -7.44 -9.22
CA LEU A 218 -1.23 -7.28 -8.03
C LEU A 218 -0.41 -6.81 -6.82
N THR A 219 0.78 -7.39 -6.61
CA THR A 219 1.62 -7.07 -5.45
C THR A 219 2.66 -5.99 -5.70
N ASP A 220 2.63 -5.31 -6.85
CA ASP A 220 3.59 -4.23 -7.12
C ASP A 220 3.31 -2.99 -6.26
N THR A 221 4.05 -2.89 -5.16
CA THR A 221 4.01 -1.75 -4.22
C THR A 221 4.47 -0.42 -4.84
N THR A 222 5.04 -0.46 -6.05
CA THR A 222 5.46 0.72 -6.80
C THR A 222 4.41 1.27 -7.76
N ARG A 223 3.23 0.66 -7.79
CA ARG A 223 2.08 1.11 -8.56
C ARG A 223 0.90 1.31 -7.62
N PHE A 224 0.06 2.30 -7.91
CA PHE A 224 -1.14 2.55 -7.10
C PHE A 224 -2.35 1.79 -7.65
N GLU A 225 -2.34 1.55 -8.96
CA GLU A 225 -3.43 0.94 -9.73
C GLU A 225 -3.87 -0.41 -9.15
N PRO A 226 -2.96 -1.34 -8.78
CA PRO A 226 -3.38 -2.65 -8.26
C PRO A 226 -4.14 -2.54 -6.94
N ALA A 227 -3.65 -1.69 -6.01
CA ALA A 227 -4.28 -1.51 -4.71
C ALA A 227 -5.62 -0.76 -4.81
N LEU A 228 -5.73 0.21 -5.74
CA LEU A 228 -6.97 0.90 -6.05
C LEU A 228 -8.02 -0.06 -6.63
N CYS A 229 -7.67 -0.78 -7.71
CA CYS A 229 -8.52 -1.80 -8.33
C CYS A 229 -8.94 -2.87 -7.31
N GLY A 230 -7.97 -3.40 -6.55
CA GLY A 230 -8.20 -4.39 -5.50
C GLY A 230 -9.21 -3.93 -4.47
N SER A 231 -9.04 -2.71 -3.97
CA SER A 231 -9.94 -2.11 -2.98
C SER A 231 -11.34 -1.87 -3.54
N GLN A 232 -11.46 -1.38 -4.77
CA GLN A 232 -12.74 -1.17 -5.45
C GLN A 232 -13.49 -2.49 -5.68
N ALA A 233 -12.79 -3.52 -6.20
CA ALA A 233 -13.37 -4.84 -6.41
C ALA A 233 -13.83 -5.47 -5.09
N ALA A 234 -12.99 -5.43 -4.06
CA ALA A 234 -13.33 -5.91 -2.72
C ALA A 234 -14.54 -5.16 -2.15
N TRP A 235 -14.58 -3.84 -2.30
CA TRP A 235 -15.71 -3.01 -1.84
C TRP A 235 -17.00 -3.32 -2.59
N ALA A 236 -16.95 -3.58 -3.90
CA ALA A 236 -18.11 -3.93 -4.70
C ALA A 236 -18.76 -5.25 -4.26
N ILE A 237 -17.95 -6.22 -3.82
CA ILE A 237 -18.42 -7.56 -3.42
C ILE A 237 -18.44 -7.78 -1.89
N SER A 238 -18.06 -6.76 -1.11
CA SER A 238 -17.95 -6.79 0.36
C SER A 238 -19.22 -7.16 1.12
N GLY A 239 -20.36 -7.44 0.46
CA GLY A 239 -21.50 -8.13 1.09
C GLY A 239 -21.24 -9.61 1.40
N THR A 240 -20.22 -10.24 0.79
CA THR A 240 -20.04 -11.71 0.76
C THR A 240 -18.64 -12.19 1.16
N LEU A 241 -17.71 -11.29 1.51
CA LEU A 241 -16.32 -11.65 1.80
C LEU A 241 -16.12 -12.05 3.26
N THR A 242 -15.97 -13.35 3.49
CA THR A 242 -15.31 -13.94 4.66
C THR A 242 -14.49 -15.13 4.20
N PHE A 243 -13.21 -15.19 4.54
CA PHE A 243 -12.35 -16.32 4.20
C PHE A 243 -11.30 -16.54 5.30
N ASP A 244 -10.91 -17.80 5.45
CA ASP A 244 -9.79 -18.22 6.29
C ASP A 244 -8.67 -18.66 5.35
N LEU A 245 -7.47 -18.11 5.53
CA LEU A 245 -6.29 -18.35 4.70
C LEU A 245 -5.27 -19.24 5.41
N GLU A 246 -5.52 -19.66 6.65
CA GLU A 246 -4.63 -20.53 7.40
C GLU A 246 -4.61 -21.94 6.78
N GLY A 247 -3.41 -22.45 6.46
CA GLY A 247 -3.25 -23.80 5.91
C GLY A 247 -3.88 -24.03 4.53
N ILE A 248 -4.06 -22.96 3.73
CA ILE A 248 -4.71 -23.04 2.41
C ILE A 248 -3.99 -24.01 1.46
N VAL A 249 -4.77 -24.93 0.88
CA VAL A 249 -4.35 -25.83 -0.21
C VAL A 249 -5.15 -25.59 -1.50
N SER A 250 -6.22 -24.81 -1.41
CA SER A 250 -7.04 -24.32 -2.51
C SER A 250 -7.68 -22.99 -2.12
N LEU A 251 -7.94 -22.13 -3.10
CA LEU A 251 -8.62 -20.85 -2.85
C LEU A 251 -10.13 -21.06 -2.78
N PRO A 252 -10.81 -20.54 -1.75
CA PRO A 252 -12.28 -20.53 -1.68
C PRO A 252 -12.90 -19.83 -2.91
N ALA A 253 -14.12 -20.22 -3.29
CA ALA A 253 -14.78 -19.68 -4.48
C ALA A 253 -14.94 -18.15 -4.45
N ASN A 254 -15.29 -17.59 -3.30
CA ASN A 254 -15.39 -16.13 -3.11
C ASN A 254 -14.04 -15.41 -3.26
N VAL A 255 -12.93 -16.05 -2.90
CA VAL A 255 -11.58 -15.53 -3.13
C VAL A 255 -11.25 -15.57 -4.63
N ILE A 256 -11.60 -16.64 -5.32
CA ILE A 256 -11.43 -16.74 -6.78
C ILE A 256 -12.23 -15.66 -7.51
N ASP A 257 -13.49 -15.46 -7.13
CA ASP A 257 -14.35 -14.44 -7.73
C ASP A 257 -13.79 -13.02 -7.51
N LEU A 258 -13.28 -12.74 -6.31
CA LEU A 258 -12.56 -11.50 -6.03
C LEU A 258 -11.33 -11.34 -6.92
N LEU A 259 -10.46 -12.35 -6.99
CA LEU A 259 -9.23 -12.28 -7.78
C LEU A 259 -9.50 -12.14 -9.28
N ARG A 260 -10.59 -12.72 -9.79
CA ARG A 260 -11.06 -12.48 -11.16
C ARG A 260 -11.52 -11.04 -11.36
N ALA A 261 -12.34 -10.51 -10.47
CA ALA A 261 -12.78 -9.10 -10.55
C ALA A 261 -11.58 -8.13 -10.51
N ILE A 262 -10.55 -8.45 -9.73
CA ILE A 262 -9.31 -7.67 -9.68
C ILE A 262 -8.51 -7.82 -10.99
N TYR A 263 -8.36 -9.04 -11.50
CA TYR A 263 -7.71 -9.29 -12.79
C TYR A 263 -8.37 -8.52 -13.93
N ASP A 264 -9.71 -8.52 -13.98
CA ASP A 264 -10.49 -7.81 -15.01
C ASP A 264 -10.34 -6.28 -14.89
N CYS A 265 -10.11 -5.75 -13.69
CA CYS A 265 -9.79 -4.33 -13.49
C CYS A 265 -8.36 -3.98 -13.96
N GLY A 266 -7.44 -4.94 -13.83
CA GLY A 266 -6.02 -4.79 -14.12
C GLY A 266 -5.60 -5.16 -15.55
N SER A 267 -6.45 -5.85 -16.32
CA SER A 267 -6.06 -6.51 -17.57
C SER A 267 -5.45 -5.55 -18.58
N ASP A 268 -5.99 -4.33 -18.69
CA ASP A 268 -5.50 -3.31 -19.61
C ASP A 268 -4.07 -2.88 -19.26
N PHE A 269 -3.72 -2.85 -17.97
CA PHE A 269 -2.38 -2.49 -17.49
C PHE A 269 -1.37 -3.62 -17.63
N ILE A 270 -1.83 -4.88 -17.56
CA ILE A 270 -0.98 -6.07 -17.73
C ILE A 270 -0.60 -6.24 -19.21
N GLU A 271 -1.49 -5.90 -20.13
CA GLU A 271 -1.26 -6.02 -21.58
C GLU A 271 -0.29 -4.96 -22.13
N GLU A 272 -0.32 -3.72 -21.62
CA GLU A 272 0.57 -2.63 -22.03
C GLU A 272 2.05 -2.88 -21.69
N GLU A 273 2.38 -3.66 -20.66
CA GLU A 273 3.77 -3.98 -20.30
C GLU A 273 4.44 -4.98 -21.27
N GLN A 274 3.65 -5.64 -22.13
CA GLN A 274 4.15 -6.66 -23.06
C GLN A 274 4.35 -6.15 -24.49
N SER A 275 3.96 -4.90 -24.78
CA SER A 275 4.07 -4.24 -26.09
C SER A 275 5.25 -3.28 -26.17
#